data_AF-A0A444IW03-F1
#
_entry.id   AF-A0A444IW03-F1
#
_cell.length_a   1.000
_cell.length_b   1.000
_cell.length_c   1.000
_cell.angle_alpha   90.00
_cell.angle_beta   90.00
_cell.angle_gamma   90.00
#
_symmetry.space_group_name_H-M   'P 1'
#
loop_
_entity.id
_entity.type
_entity.pdbx_description
1 polymer ?
#
loop_
_entity_poly.entity_id
_entity_poly.type
_entity_poly.pdbx_seq_one_letter_code
_entity_poly.pdbx_strand_id
1 'polypeptide(L)' 'MSLSGLRLNELPGKFSVEGKKYTIVVSGGPDFDCYKLKVVPRWRKNDGIFLAAGFDIVEAPDEWRGFVRKVLMSS' A
#
# COMPACT_ATOMS: atom_id res chain seq x y z
N MET A 1 -6.49 -0.46 -4.76
CA MET A 1 -5.73 -1.49 -4.00
C MET A 1 -6.20 -2.86 -4.42
N SER A 2 -5.34 -3.87 -4.38
CA SER A 2 -5.68 -5.26 -4.72
C SER A 2 -5.10 -6.23 -3.68
N LEU A 3 -5.36 -7.52 -3.85
CA LEU A 3 -4.79 -8.58 -2.99
C LEU A 3 -3.26 -8.64 -3.05
N SER A 4 -2.67 -8.25 -4.18
CA SER A 4 -1.24 -8.40 -4.47
C SER A 4 -0.49 -7.08 -4.59
N GLY A 5 -1.18 -5.94 -4.57
CA GLY A 5 -0.54 -4.66 -4.78
C GLY A 5 -1.32 -3.46 -4.25
N LEU A 6 -0.59 -2.40 -3.97
CA LEU A 6 -1.15 -1.13 -3.55
C LEU A 6 -0.42 0.03 -4.22
N ARG A 7 -1.15 1.14 -4.37
CA ARG A 7 -0.62 2.40 -4.87
C ARG A 7 -0.72 3.40 -3.73
N LEU A 8 0.40 4.04 -3.39
CA LEU A 8 0.42 5.21 -2.53
C LEU A 8 0.59 6.45 -3.40
N ASN A 9 -0.19 7.48 -3.10
CA ASN A 9 -0.02 8.81 -3.66
C ASN A 9 0.57 9.73 -2.59
N GLU A 10 0.97 10.94 -2.98
CA GLU A 10 1.36 11.99 -2.05
C GLU A 10 2.56 11.63 -1.13
N LEU A 11 3.41 10.71 -1.58
CA LEU A 11 4.67 10.45 -0.89
C LEU A 11 5.58 11.68 -1.05
N PRO A 12 6.40 12.00 -0.04
CA PRO A 12 7.40 13.05 -0.17
C PRO A 12 8.29 12.80 -1.40
N GLY A 13 8.61 13.82 -2.19
CA GLY A 13 9.45 13.66 -3.40
C GLY A 13 10.82 13.00 -3.14
N LYS A 14 11.33 13.11 -1.90
CA LYS A 14 12.57 12.45 -1.42
C LYS A 14 12.38 11.01 -0.92
N PHE A 15 11.17 10.44 -1.04
CA PHE A 15 10.90 9.08 -0.60
C PHE A 15 11.75 8.11 -1.44
N SER A 16 12.64 7.39 -0.76
CA SER A 16 13.48 6.37 -1.39
C SER A 16 12.57 5.22 -1.81
N VAL A 17 12.58 4.82 -3.08
CA VAL A 17 11.76 3.72 -3.64
C VAL A 17 12.64 2.60 -4.22
N GLU A 18 13.96 2.68 -4.08
CA GLU A 18 14.89 1.71 -4.68
C GLU A 18 15.36 0.67 -3.66
N GLY A 19 15.25 -0.61 -4.03
CA GLY A 19 15.94 -1.73 -3.40
C GLY A 19 15.52 -2.11 -1.97
N LYS A 20 14.45 -1.50 -1.44
CA LYS A 20 14.05 -1.66 -0.03
C LYS A 20 12.73 -2.40 0.11
N LYS A 21 12.65 -3.26 1.13
CA LYS A 21 11.40 -3.81 1.65
C LYS A 21 10.81 -2.81 2.64
N TYR A 22 9.53 -2.50 2.49
CA TYR A 22 8.83 -1.59 3.38
C TYR A 22 7.81 -2.34 4.22
N THR A 23 7.49 -1.76 5.36
CA THR A 23 6.29 -2.12 6.12
C THR A 23 5.30 -0.99 5.98
N ILE A 24 4.12 -1.28 5.44
CA ILE A 24 3.01 -0.32 5.33
C ILE A 24 1.94 -0.75 6.33
N VAL A 25 1.44 0.19 7.12
CA VAL A 25 0.28 -0.04 7.97
C VAL A 25 -0.91 0.64 7.30
N VAL A 26 -1.93 -0.16 6.99
CA VAL A 26 -3.19 0.32 6.41
C VAL A 26 -4.24 0.30 7.52
N SER A 27 -4.78 1.46 7.88
CA SER A 27 -5.93 1.58 8.78
C SER A 27 -7.17 1.96 7.98
N GLY A 28 -8.31 1.31 8.27
CA GLY A 28 -9.58 1.65 7.64
C GLY A 28 -10.29 2.86 8.27
N GLY A 29 -9.72 3.46 9.32
CA GLY A 29 -10.34 4.49 10.14
C GLY A 29 -10.24 4.15 11.64
N PRO A 30 -10.83 4.98 12.53
CA PRO A 30 -10.77 4.77 13.99
C PRO A 30 -11.45 3.47 14.44
N ASP A 31 -12.42 2.98 13.68
CA ASP A 31 -13.21 1.78 14.03
C ASP A 31 -12.81 0.52 13.24
N PHE A 32 -11.71 0.58 12.48
CA PHE A 32 -11.27 -0.52 11.63
C PHE A 32 -9.92 -1.08 12.06
N ASP A 33 -9.77 -2.38 11.85
CA ASP A 33 -8.50 -3.07 12.05
C ASP A 33 -7.36 -2.44 11.22
N CYS A 34 -6.16 -2.48 11.80
CA CYS A 34 -4.93 -2.05 11.15
C CYS A 34 -4.20 -3.26 10.57
N TYR A 35 -3.88 -3.21 9.28
CA TYR A 35 -3.19 -4.29 8.57
C TYR A 35 -1.74 -3.92 8.31
N LYS A 36 -0.82 -4.73 8.83
CA LYS A 36 0.63 -4.57 8.62
C LYS A 36 1.08 -5.39 7.42
N LEU A 37 1.42 -4.72 6.33
CA LEU A 37 1.84 -5.33 5.07
C LEU A 37 3.35 -5.18 4.88
N LYS A 38 4.01 -6.24 4.39
CA LYS A 38 5.35 -6.13 3.82
C LYS A 38 5.22 -5.95 2.33
N VAL A 39 5.91 -4.95 1.80
CA VAL A 39 5.81 -4.60 0.38
C VAL A 39 7.17 -4.32 -0.25
N VAL A 40 7.23 -4.46 -1.57
CA VAL A 40 8.37 -4.06 -2.39
C VAL A 40 7.92 -3.06 -3.45
N PRO A 41 8.71 -2.02 -3.72
CA PRO A 41 8.39 -1.03 -4.73
C PRO A 41 8.52 -1.63 -6.13
N ARG A 42 7.57 -1.29 -7.01
CA ARG A 42 7.53 -1.78 -8.40
C ARG A 42 7.72 -0.66 -9.42
N TRP A 43 7.09 0.49 -9.17
CA TRP A 43 7.22 1.66 -10.04
C TRP A 43 7.05 2.94 -9.22
N ARG A 44 7.59 4.04 -9.75
CA ARG A 44 7.40 5.39 -9.21
C ARG A 44 7.06 6.37 -10.32
N LYS A 45 6.27 7.39 -9.99
CA LYS A 45 5.92 8.54 -10.83
C LYS A 45 6.10 9.79 -10.00
N ASN A 46 6.91 10.73 -10.47
CA ASN A 46 7.14 11.99 -9.79
C ASN A 46 6.37 13.09 -10.53
N ASP A 47 5.51 13.81 -9.80
CA ASP A 47 4.72 14.93 -10.33
C ASP A 47 5.25 16.29 -9.81
N GLY A 48 6.53 16.34 -9.42
CA GLY A 48 7.26 17.55 -9.01
C GLY A 48 7.29 17.74 -7.49
N ILE A 49 6.13 17.83 -6.85
CA ILE A 49 6.01 18.04 -5.38
C ILE A 49 5.85 16.70 -4.66
N PHE A 50 5.07 15.81 -5.24
CA PHE A 50 4.70 14.53 -4.67
C PHE A 50 5.12 13.38 -5.59
N LEU A 51 5.32 12.23 -4.95
CA LEU A 51 5.62 10.99 -5.61
C LEU A 51 4.44 10.02 -5.45
N ALA A 52 4.02 9.42 -6.56
CA ALA A 52 3.17 8.24 -6.55
C ALA A 52 4.05 7.00 -6.71
N ALA A 53 3.78 5.95 -5.96
CA ALA A 53 4.49 4.68 -6.07
C ALA A 53 3.52 3.49 -6.02
N GLY A 54 3.80 2.51 -6.88
CA GLY A 54 3.19 1.20 -6.82
C GLY A 54 4.08 0.24 -6.07
N PHE A 55 3.45 -0.59 -5.23
CA PHE A 55 4.11 -1.62 -4.46
C PHE A 55 3.43 -2.97 -4.69
N ASP A 56 4.23 -4.03 -4.80
CA ASP A 56 3.78 -5.40 -4.70
C ASP A 56 3.78 -5.82 -3.22
N ILE A 57 2.72 -6.50 -2.79
CA ILE A 57 2.58 -7.02 -1.43
C ILE A 57 3.27 -8.38 -1.38
N VAL A 58 4.29 -8.51 -0.55
CA VAL A 58 5.05 -9.76 -0.36
C VAL A 58 4.56 -10.54 0.85
N GLU A 59 4.12 -9.87 1.91
CA GLU A 59 3.52 -10.52 3.09
C GLU A 59 2.34 -9.69 3.59
N ALA A 60 1.24 -10.37 3.92
CA ALA A 60 0.04 -9.77 4.48
C ALA A 60 -0.60 -10.75 5.47
N PRO A 61 -1.26 -10.26 6.53
CA PRO A 61 -2.06 -11.09 7.42
C PRO A 61 -3.28 -11.65 6.67
N ASP A 62 -3.82 -12.80 7.08
CA ASP A 62 -4.91 -13.47 6.36
C ASP A 62 -6.17 -12.60 6.27
N GLU A 63 -6.43 -11.82 7.31
CA GLU A 63 -7.53 -10.88 7.44
C GLU A 63 -7.50 -9.80 6.35
N TRP A 64 -6.31 -9.49 5.81
CA TRP A 64 -6.15 -8.57 4.68
C TRP A 64 -7.00 -8.98 3.47
N ARG A 65 -7.03 -10.28 3.18
CA ARG A 65 -7.76 -10.80 2.02
C ARG A 65 -9.26 -10.60 2.20
N GLY A 66 -9.75 -10.78 3.43
CA GLY A 66 -11.14 -10.53 3.79
C GLY A 66 -11.50 -9.05 3.63
N PHE A 67 -10.65 -8.16 4.17
CA PHE A 67 -10.83 -6.73 4.05
C PHE A 67 -10.86 -6.24 2.60
N VAL A 68 -9.86 -6.61 1.79
CA VAL A 68 -9.78 -6.21 0.37
C VAL A 68 -11.02 -6.65 -0.40
N ARG A 69 -11.49 -7.89 -0.19
CA ARG A 69 -12.71 -8.39 -0.82
C ARG A 69 -13.94 -7.59 -0.39
N LYS A 70 -14.09 -7.32 0.91
CA LYS A 70 -15.22 -6.54 1.42
C LYS A 70 -15.26 -5.14 0.84
N VAL A 71 -14.12 -4.43 0.82
CA VAL A 71 -14.03 -3.06 0.30
C VAL A 71 -14.29 -3.04 -1.21
N LEU A 72 -13.68 -3.94 -1.98
CA LEU A 72 -13.84 -3.98 -3.44
C LEU A 72 -15.22 -4.45 -3.89
N MET A 73 -15.92 -5.30 -3.13
CA MET A 73 -17.29 -5.73 -3.45
C MET A 73 -18.37 -4.72 -3.01
N SER A 74 -17.99 -3.72 -2.22
CA SER A 74 -18.89 -2.64 -1.78
C SER A 74 -18.75 -1.37 -2.64
N SER A 75 -18.01 -1.44 -3.76
CA SER A 75 -17.68 -0.33 -4.65
C SER A 75 -18.37 -0.46 -6.01
#